data_AF-B0G3C1-F1
#
_entry.id   AF-B0G3C1-F1
#
_cell.length_a   1.000
_cell.length_b   1.000
_cell.length_c   1.000
_cell.angle_alpha   90.00
_cell.angle_beta   90.00
_cell.angle_gamma   90.00
#
_symmetry.space_group_name_H-M   'P 1'
#
loop_
_entity.id
_entity.type
_entity.pdbx_description
1 polymer ?
#
loop_
_entity_poly.entity_id
_entity_poly.type
_entity_poly.pdbx_seq_one_letter_code
_entity_poly.pdbx_strand_id
1 'polypeptide(L)'
;MLTNATITIYNRIPGKKNTFDTWHRTVIRDVHVYVDHKASVGDSGLNSAEVYKIRIPTDVENADQYLPPEEFVKKDNLGDCWTIQIDDHIVLGECDKEIEKPADLAGVQLRHCKVLSWSDNRFRGLPHWRIGGA
;
A
#
# COMPACT_ATOMS: atom_id res chain seq x y z
N MET A 1 -1.79 -10.09 -15.94
CA MET A 1 -1.06 -8.80 -15.99
C MET A 1 0.43 -9.12 -15.91
N LEU A 2 1.35 -8.36 -16.52
CA LEU A 2 2.79 -8.58 -16.24
C LEU A 2 3.10 -8.07 -14.85
N THR A 3 3.68 -8.90 -14.00
CA THR A 3 4.06 -8.59 -12.61
C THR A 3 5.58 -8.49 -12.53
N ASN A 4 6.10 -7.66 -11.63
CA ASN A 4 7.52 -7.34 -11.57
C ASN A 4 8.04 -7.05 -10.15
N ALA A 5 7.19 -7.16 -9.14
CA ALA A 5 7.54 -6.75 -7.78
C ALA A 5 6.77 -7.54 -6.72
N THR A 6 7.28 -7.44 -5.51
CA THR A 6 6.59 -7.76 -4.26
C THR A 6 6.41 -6.46 -3.49
N ILE A 7 5.33 -6.33 -2.73
CA ILE A 7 5.10 -5.21 -1.82
C ILE A 7 4.78 -5.70 -0.42
N THR A 8 5.04 -4.86 0.57
CA THR A 8 4.50 -5.00 1.92
C THR A 8 3.56 -3.82 2.16
N ILE A 9 2.28 -4.09 2.40
CA ILE A 9 1.29 -3.08 2.78
C ILE A 9 1.16 -3.04 4.30
N TYR A 10 1.13 -1.83 4.85
CA TYR A 10 0.84 -1.54 6.24
C TYR A 10 -0.52 -0.84 6.30
N ASN A 11 -1.56 -1.60 6.64
CA ASN A 11 -2.90 -1.08 6.82
C ASN A 11 -3.01 -0.35 8.17
N ARG A 12 -3.39 0.93 8.12
CA ARG A 12 -3.67 1.72 9.33
C ARG A 12 -4.93 1.21 10.02
N ILE A 13 -4.84 0.94 11.31
CA ILE A 13 -5.97 0.65 12.19
C ILE A 13 -6.11 1.83 13.15
N PRO A 14 -7.15 2.67 12.99
CA PRO A 14 -7.34 3.83 13.83
C PRO A 14 -7.45 3.45 15.31
N GLY A 15 -6.70 4.16 16.15
CA GLY A 15 -6.84 4.06 17.58
C GLY A 15 -8.19 4.59 18.08
N LYS A 16 -8.60 4.17 19.28
CA LYS A 16 -9.67 4.82 20.04
C LYS A 16 -9.14 6.11 20.69
N LYS A 17 -10.02 6.86 21.36
CA LYS A 17 -9.79 8.19 21.96
C LYS A 17 -8.43 8.38 22.68
N ASN A 18 -7.90 7.34 23.32
CA ASN A 18 -6.66 7.39 24.11
C ASN A 18 -5.58 6.39 23.64
N THR A 19 -5.71 5.83 22.44
CA THR A 19 -4.73 4.87 21.90
C THR A 19 -4.21 5.39 20.57
N PHE A 20 -2.93 5.14 20.30
CA PHE A 20 -2.37 5.42 18.99
C PHE A 20 -2.98 4.50 17.92
N ASP A 21 -2.81 4.91 16.67
CA ASP A 21 -3.06 4.02 15.55
C ASP A 21 -2.10 2.83 15.62
N THR A 22 -2.56 1.69 15.14
CA THR A 22 -1.73 0.51 14.97
C THR A 22 -1.64 0.17 13.49
N TRP A 23 -0.69 -0.67 13.11
CA TRP A 23 -0.41 -0.99 11.71
C TRP A 23 -0.44 -2.49 11.53
N HIS A 24 -1.26 -2.95 10.59
CA HIS A 24 -1.33 -4.36 10.22
C HIS A 24 -0.56 -4.59 8.93
N ARG A 25 0.39 -5.51 8.98
CA ARG A 25 1.34 -5.76 7.91
C ARG A 25 0.92 -6.98 7.07
N THR A 26 0.95 -6.84 5.75
CA THR A 26 0.74 -7.95 4.82
C THR A 26 1.71 -7.88 3.65
N VAL A 27 2.34 -9.01 3.30
CA VAL A 27 3.17 -9.14 2.08
C VAL A 27 2.28 -9.60 0.93
N ILE A 28 2.41 -8.94 -0.23
CA ILE A 28 1.67 -9.28 -1.45
C ILE A 28 2.69 -9.45 -2.58
N ARG A 29 2.82 -10.68 -3.07
CA ARG A 29 3.72 -11.06 -4.17
C ARG A 29 3.01 -10.93 -5.52
N ASP A 30 3.80 -11.00 -6.59
CA ASP A 30 3.30 -10.96 -7.97
C ASP A 30 2.43 -9.73 -8.26
N VAL A 31 2.93 -8.55 -7.88
CA VAL A 31 2.30 -7.27 -8.19
C VAL A 31 3.02 -6.56 -9.34
N HIS A 32 2.33 -5.60 -9.95
CA HIS A 32 2.94 -4.70 -10.92
C HIS A 32 3.17 -3.32 -10.31
N VAL A 33 4.43 -2.87 -10.30
CA VAL A 33 4.83 -1.54 -9.82
C VAL A 33 5.49 -0.76 -10.96
N TYR A 34 5.03 0.48 -11.15
CA TYR A 34 5.70 1.49 -11.98
C TYR A 34 5.94 2.74 -11.15
N VAL A 35 7.19 3.24 -11.16
CA VAL A 35 7.58 4.47 -10.47
C VAL A 35 7.86 5.55 -11.51
N ASP A 36 7.10 6.62 -11.44
CA ASP A 36 7.21 7.78 -12.31
C ASP A 36 8.07 8.85 -11.62
N HIS A 37 9.29 9.06 -12.10
CA HIS A 37 10.19 10.08 -11.55
C HIS A 37 9.89 11.43 -12.21
N LYS A 38 9.13 12.27 -11.50
CA LYS A 38 8.80 13.61 -11.99
C LYS A 38 9.80 14.62 -11.45
N ALA A 39 10.41 15.36 -12.36
CA ALA A 39 11.24 16.51 -12.04
C ALA A 39 10.60 17.76 -12.67
N SER A 40 10.37 18.79 -11.88
CA SER A 40 9.93 20.10 -12.36
C SER A 40 10.77 21.21 -11.76
N VAL A 41 10.97 22.29 -12.50
CA VAL A 41 11.59 23.51 -11.97
C VAL A 41 10.45 24.42 -11.52
N GLY A 42 10.41 24.73 -10.22
CA GLY A 42 9.49 25.70 -9.64
C GLY A 42 10.24 26.91 -9.08
N ASP A 43 9.50 27.89 -8.57
CA ASP A 43 10.05 29.16 -8.07
C ASP A 43 11.04 28.98 -6.90
N SER A 44 10.99 27.83 -6.21
CA SER A 44 11.88 27.45 -5.10
C SER A 44 13.00 26.46 -5.49
N GLY A 45 13.15 26.12 -6.77
CA GLY A 45 14.17 25.21 -7.27
C GLY A 45 13.62 23.92 -7.90
N LEU A 46 14.47 22.87 -7.96
CA LEU A 46 14.12 21.58 -8.52
C LEU A 46 13.19 20.81 -7.56
N ASN A 47 11.95 20.57 -7.97
CA ASN A 47 11.03 19.67 -7.31
C ASN A 47 11.17 18.28 -7.93
N SER A 48 11.62 17.30 -7.15
CA SER A 48 11.60 15.89 -7.54
C SER A 48 10.56 15.15 -6.72
N ALA A 49 9.67 14.43 -7.39
CA ALA A 49 8.65 13.60 -6.76
C ALA A 49 8.61 12.23 -7.44
N GLU A 50 8.51 11.18 -6.62
CA GLU A 50 8.25 9.83 -7.10
C GLU A 50 6.74 9.57 -7.03
N VAL A 51 6.14 9.21 -8.16
CA VAL A 51 4.72 8.83 -8.21
C VAL A 51 4.61 7.35 -8.50
N TYR A 52 4.06 6.62 -7.55
CA TYR A 52 3.91 5.17 -7.58
C TYR A 52 2.57 4.79 -8.21
N LYS A 53 2.61 3.88 -9.19
CA LYS A 53 1.43 3.27 -9.83
C LYS A 53 1.51 1.77 -9.61
N ILE A 54 0.78 1.28 -8.62
CA ILE A 54 0.79 -0.13 -8.21
C ILE A 54 -0.51 -0.79 -8.66
N ARG A 55 -0.41 -2.03 -9.15
CA ARG A 55 -1.56 -2.86 -9.47
C ARG A 55 -1.38 -4.23 -8.83
N ILE A 56 -2.41 -4.68 -8.12
CA ILE A 56 -2.47 -5.99 -7.49
C ILE A 56 -3.44 -6.82 -8.32
N PRO A 57 -2.97 -7.83 -9.07
CA PRO A 57 -3.84 -8.76 -9.79
C PRO A 57 -4.74 -9.59 -8.85
N THR A 58 -5.84 -10.14 -9.34
CA THR A 58 -6.74 -11.02 -8.54
C THR A 58 -6.26 -12.46 -8.42
N ASP A 59 -5.17 -12.82 -9.10
CA ASP A 59 -4.53 -14.13 -9.08
C ASP A 59 -3.28 -14.17 -8.18
N VAL A 60 -3.04 -13.12 -7.37
CA VAL A 60 -2.03 -13.17 -6.29
C VAL A 60 -2.45 -14.18 -5.22
N GLU A 61 -1.47 -14.80 -4.55
CA GLU A 61 -1.66 -15.89 -3.60
C GLU A 61 -2.72 -15.58 -2.52
N ASN A 62 -2.74 -14.36 -2.00
CA ASN A 62 -3.62 -13.91 -0.93
C ASN A 62 -4.77 -13.01 -1.42
N ALA A 63 -5.17 -13.11 -2.69
CA ALA A 63 -6.26 -12.29 -3.24
C ALA A 63 -7.60 -12.51 -2.54
N ASP A 64 -7.85 -13.73 -2.06
CA ASP A 64 -9.05 -14.14 -1.31
C ASP A 64 -9.11 -13.59 0.12
N GLN A 65 -7.97 -13.11 0.64
CA GLN A 65 -7.86 -12.48 1.96
C GLN A 65 -8.18 -10.97 1.93
N TYR A 66 -8.37 -10.38 0.75
CA TYR A 66 -8.76 -8.99 0.62
C TYR A 66 -10.16 -8.74 1.19
N LEU A 67 -10.29 -7.69 2.01
CA LEU A 67 -11.57 -7.15 2.46
C LEU A 67 -11.73 -5.70 2.01
N PRO A 68 -12.94 -5.29 1.59
CA PRO A 68 -13.28 -3.87 1.48
C PRO A 68 -13.02 -3.13 2.80
N PRO A 69 -12.59 -1.86 2.80
CA PRO A 69 -12.23 -1.13 4.03
C PRO A 69 -13.33 -1.16 5.11
N GLU A 70 -14.59 -1.09 4.70
CA GLU A 70 -15.77 -1.13 5.58
C GLU A 70 -16.00 -2.48 6.27
N GLU A 71 -15.48 -3.57 5.70
CA GLU A 71 -15.52 -4.91 6.30
C GLU A 71 -14.26 -5.15 7.13
N PHE A 72 -13.11 -4.69 6.66
CA PHE A 72 -11.83 -4.78 7.35
C PHE A 72 -11.90 -4.17 8.76
N VAL A 73 -12.46 -2.96 8.89
CA VAL A 73 -12.57 -2.25 10.19
C VAL A 73 -13.51 -2.95 11.17
N LYS A 74 -14.46 -3.77 10.70
CA LYS A 74 -15.43 -4.48 11.56
C LYS A 74 -14.89 -5.82 12.08
N LYS A 75 -13.73 -6.26 11.58
CA LYS A 75 -13.21 -7.59 11.85
C LYS A 75 -12.41 -7.59 13.14
N ASP A 76 -12.81 -8.40 14.11
CA ASP A 76 -12.16 -8.47 15.43
C ASP A 76 -10.76 -9.11 15.37
N ASN A 77 -10.57 -10.08 14.49
CA ASN A 77 -9.28 -10.72 14.23
C ASN A 77 -8.94 -10.62 12.75
N LEU A 78 -7.99 -9.75 12.42
CA LEU A 78 -7.57 -9.50 11.04
C LEU A 78 -6.88 -10.72 10.43
N GLY A 79 -6.18 -11.54 11.21
CA GLY A 79 -5.44 -12.70 10.70
C GLY A 79 -4.50 -12.28 9.57
N ASP A 80 -4.67 -12.88 8.40
CA ASP A 80 -3.91 -12.56 7.18
C ASP A 80 -4.69 -11.63 6.22
N CYS A 81 -5.85 -11.11 6.64
CA CYS A 81 -6.64 -10.20 5.80
C CYS A 81 -5.93 -8.88 5.58
N TRP A 82 -6.14 -8.32 4.40
CA TRP A 82 -5.60 -7.02 4.03
C TRP A 82 -6.67 -6.17 3.34
N THR A 83 -6.42 -4.86 3.31
CA THR A 83 -7.28 -3.91 2.60
C THR A 83 -6.43 -2.87 1.88
N ILE A 84 -7.08 -1.88 1.26
CA ILE A 84 -6.41 -0.70 0.71
C ILE A 84 -7.22 0.51 1.14
N GLN A 85 -6.62 1.43 1.87
CA GLN A 85 -7.24 2.71 2.20
C GLN A 85 -6.25 3.87 2.02
N ILE A 86 -6.78 5.09 1.99
CA ILE A 86 -5.96 6.29 1.97
C ILE A 86 -5.13 6.36 3.26
N ASP A 87 -3.90 6.85 3.14
CA ASP A 87 -2.90 6.92 4.22
C ASP A 87 -2.30 5.57 4.67
N ASP A 88 -2.65 4.45 4.05
CA ASP A 88 -1.86 3.22 4.18
C ASP A 88 -0.45 3.44 3.64
N HIS A 89 0.51 2.66 4.15
CA HIS A 89 1.90 2.74 3.72
C HIS A 89 2.29 1.47 2.98
N ILE A 90 3.06 1.63 1.90
CA ILE A 90 3.52 0.52 1.08
C ILE A 90 5.03 0.59 0.98
N VAL A 91 5.69 -0.52 1.29
CA VAL A 91 7.11 -0.74 1.01
C VAL A 91 7.23 -1.59 -0.25
N LEU A 92 8.13 -1.21 -1.15
CA LEU A 92 8.48 -2.01 -2.33
C LEU A 92 9.49 -3.08 -1.91
N GLY A 93 9.02 -4.32 -1.82
CA GLY A 93 9.76 -5.48 -1.35
C GLY A 93 9.11 -6.17 -0.17
N GLU A 94 9.68 -7.31 0.22
CA GLU A 94 9.37 -7.97 1.48
C GLU A 94 10.06 -7.21 2.62
N CYS A 95 9.28 -6.79 3.62
CA CYS A 95 9.79 -6.03 4.75
C CYS A 95 9.24 -6.63 6.03
N ASP A 96 10.03 -7.31 6.86
CA ASP A 96 9.56 -8.01 8.07
C ASP A 96 9.46 -7.12 9.32
N LYS A 97 9.60 -5.80 9.15
CA LYS A 97 9.62 -4.86 10.25
C LYS A 97 8.20 -4.49 10.68
N GLU A 98 7.82 -4.84 11.89
CA GLU A 98 6.65 -4.24 12.54
C GLU A 98 6.91 -2.77 12.86
N ILE A 99 5.88 -1.92 12.68
CA ILE A 99 5.98 -0.47 12.89
C ILE A 99 4.96 -0.01 13.93
N GLU A 100 5.37 0.95 14.77
CA GLU A 100 4.45 1.65 15.67
C GLU A 100 3.88 2.89 14.98
N LYS A 101 4.67 3.50 14.09
CA LYS A 101 4.31 4.70 13.34
C LYS A 101 4.95 4.70 11.95
N PRO A 102 4.38 5.44 10.97
CA PRO A 102 4.96 5.55 9.62
C PRO A 102 6.42 5.99 9.57
N ALA A 103 6.83 6.83 10.52
CA ALA A 103 8.21 7.32 10.60
C ALA A 103 9.24 6.19 10.83
N ASP A 104 8.82 5.03 11.34
CA ASP A 104 9.70 3.88 11.53
C ASP A 104 10.16 3.29 10.19
N LEU A 105 9.44 3.57 9.10
CA LEU A 105 9.82 3.19 7.73
C LEU A 105 11.00 3.99 7.18
N ALA A 106 11.31 5.17 7.74
CA ALA A 106 12.48 5.94 7.31
C ALA A 106 13.82 5.22 7.57
N GLY A 107 13.83 4.25 8.51
CA GLY A 107 14.97 3.38 8.75
C GLY A 107 15.04 2.15 7.83
N VAL A 108 14.04 1.95 6.96
CA VAL A 108 14.00 0.86 5.98
C VAL A 108 14.69 1.33 4.70
N GLN A 109 15.68 0.58 4.23
CA GLN A 109 16.44 0.94 3.01
C GLN A 109 15.64 0.72 1.71
N LEU A 110 14.45 0.15 1.80
CA LEU A 110 13.55 -0.08 0.68
C LEU A 110 12.72 1.17 0.40
N ARG A 111 12.43 1.41 -0.89
CA ARG A 111 11.53 2.48 -1.31
C ARG A 111 10.15 2.25 -0.70
N HIS A 112 9.49 3.33 -0.29
CA HIS A 112 8.16 3.27 0.27
C HIS A 112 7.34 4.49 -0.13
N CYS A 113 6.03 4.34 -0.17
CA CYS A 113 5.11 5.43 -0.46
C CYS A 113 3.86 5.36 0.42
N LYS A 114 3.15 6.48 0.51
CA LYS A 114 1.83 6.53 1.12
C LYS A 114 0.76 6.39 0.05
N VAL A 115 -0.33 5.68 0.35
CA VAL A 115 -1.48 5.55 -0.53
C VAL A 115 -2.25 6.86 -0.58
N LEU A 116 -2.33 7.46 -1.78
CA LEU A 116 -3.04 8.71 -2.04
C LEU A 116 -4.33 8.52 -2.84
N SER A 117 -4.45 7.40 -3.55
CA SER A 117 -5.64 7.03 -4.31
C SER A 117 -5.67 5.52 -4.53
N TRP A 118 -6.86 4.95 -4.67
CA TRP A 118 -7.01 3.55 -5.08
C TRP A 118 -8.34 3.32 -5.80
N SER A 119 -8.45 2.20 -6.52
CA SER A 119 -9.71 1.75 -7.12
C SER A 119 -9.80 0.23 -7.20
N ASP A 120 -10.99 -0.31 -6.98
CA ASP A 120 -11.31 -1.72 -7.23
C ASP A 120 -11.76 -1.89 -8.70
N ASN A 121 -10.87 -2.47 -9.52
CA ASN A 121 -11.14 -2.72 -10.93
C ASN A 121 -11.40 -4.21 -11.22
N ARG A 122 -11.77 -5.01 -10.20
CA ARG A 122 -11.99 -6.45 -10.36
C ARG A 122 -13.14 -6.82 -11.30
N PHE A 123 -14.07 -5.90 -11.54
CA PHE A 123 -15.26 -6.10 -12.37
C PHE A 123 -15.09 -5.70 -13.85
N ARG A 124 -13.85 -5.50 -14.32
CA ARG A 124 -13.53 -5.06 -15.70
C ARG A 124 -12.68 -6.10 -16.43
N GLY A 125 -12.40 -5.89 -17.72
CA GLY A 125 -11.69 -6.85 -18.59
C GLY A 125 -10.26 -7.25 -18.19
N LEU A 126 -9.66 -6.57 -17.20
CA LEU A 126 -8.44 -7.02 -16.52
C LEU A 126 -8.60 -6.78 -15.01
N PRO A 127 -9.08 -7.78 -14.25
CA PRO A 127 -9.33 -7.64 -12.81
C PRO A 127 -8.07 -7.32 -12.02
N HIS A 128 -8.08 -6.22 -11.26
CA HIS A 128 -7.01 -5.82 -10.35
C HIS A 128 -7.49 -4.76 -9.36
N TRP A 129 -6.78 -4.59 -8.26
CA TRP A 129 -6.79 -3.35 -7.49
C TRP A 129 -5.73 -2.40 -8.05
N ARG A 130 -6.03 -1.11 -8.12
CA ARG A 130 -5.09 -0.08 -8.54
C ARG A 130 -4.82 0.86 -7.38
N ILE A 131 -3.56 1.23 -7.19
CA ILE A 131 -3.10 2.16 -6.14
C ILE A 131 -2.23 3.24 -6.78
N GLY A 132 -2.45 4.49 -6.38
CA GLY A 132 -1.58 5.62 -6.64
C GLY A 132 -0.98 6.13 -5.33
N GLY A 133 0.34 6.25 -5.27
CA GLY A 133 1.07 6.71 -4.09
C GLY A 133 2.16 7.74 -4.41
N ALA A 134 2.64 8.40 -3.37
CA ALA A 134 3.82 9.28 -3.40
C ALA A 134 4.49 9.32 -2.02
#